data_AF-A0A8J3WP49-F1
#
_entry.id   AF-A0A8J3WP49-F1
#
_cell.length_a   1.000
_cell.length_b   1.000
_cell.length_c   1.000
_cell.angle_alpha   90.00
_cell.angle_beta   90.00
_cell.angle_gamma   90.00
#
_symmetry.space_group_name_H-M   'P 1'
#
loop_
_entity.id
_entity.type
_entity.pdbx_description
1 polymer ?
#
loop_
_entity_poly.entity_id
_entity_poly.type
_entity_poly.pdbx_seq_one_letter_code
_entity_poly.pdbx_strand_id
1 'polypeptide(L)'
;MYSLVSAPVLGFDLTRLDGGAATVAVLSRALRLDSGDLPALARRLPDDGVRAQLWQDIDAAIVLQPTVRGLASQNAEGALALLERAPIGTPDALLHCVRNDVLDWTWHREDGVRVQDDVAARATSVVCDAVMATYLRELLPADTRRRLAVGWLAGTRELTDRPVDTGPQHEAVMALCRRIETLSAADVDRLSGLAERNRPGTASWSQAVHAASWAVHTSDRVRAAAAAQFELVQAVDGAGIPVADRAGGVWNLLSGAVHALTVSDLLDAALMEQLLDPCLSVLGLPVPS
;
A
#
# COMPACT_ATOMS: atom_id res chain seq x y z
N MET A 1 6.57 8.46 6.51
CA MET A 1 7.62 7.42 6.55
C MET A 1 7.06 6.21 5.83
N TYR A 2 7.37 6.05 4.55
CA TYR A 2 6.94 4.90 3.76
C TYR A 2 8.15 4.05 3.39
N SER A 3 8.00 2.75 3.58
CA SER A 3 8.95 1.70 3.22
C SER A 3 8.14 0.41 3.06
N LEU A 4 8.66 -0.59 2.35
CA LEU A 4 8.04 -1.92 2.32
C LEU A 4 7.99 -2.56 3.72
N VAL A 5 8.92 -2.22 4.62
CA VAL A 5 8.87 -2.66 6.03
C VAL A 5 7.64 -2.09 6.74
N SER A 6 7.21 -0.88 6.37
CA SER A 6 6.02 -0.23 6.92
C SER A 6 4.82 -0.27 5.96
N ALA A 7 4.73 -1.29 5.10
CA ALA A 7 3.62 -1.46 4.16
C ALA A 7 2.21 -1.36 4.78
N PRO A 8 1.94 -1.83 6.03
CA PRO A 8 0.68 -1.57 6.72
C PRO A 8 0.29 -0.08 6.83
N VAL A 9 1.28 0.80 7.05
CA VAL A 9 1.05 2.26 7.15
C VAL A 9 0.74 2.84 5.78
N LEU A 10 1.47 2.40 4.75
CA LEU A 10 1.19 2.80 3.37
C LEU A 10 -0.21 2.33 2.94
N GLY A 11 -0.59 1.09 3.25
CA GLY A 11 -1.93 0.58 2.98
C GLY A 11 -3.03 1.34 3.72
N PHE A 12 -2.78 1.74 4.98
CA PHE A 12 -3.72 2.58 5.74
C PHE A 12 -3.98 3.91 5.02
N ASP A 13 -2.95 4.57 4.53
CA ASP A 13 -3.11 5.82 3.78
C ASP A 13 -3.81 5.56 2.44
N LEU A 14 -3.38 4.55 1.68
CA LEU A 14 -3.94 4.26 0.36
C LEU A 14 -5.41 3.84 0.43
N THR A 15 -5.83 3.04 1.41
CA THR A 15 -7.25 2.69 1.56
C THR A 15 -8.17 3.89 1.83
N ARG A 16 -7.65 5.06 2.20
CA ARG A 16 -8.44 6.26 2.52
C ARG A 16 -8.43 7.31 1.41
N LEU A 17 -7.64 7.08 0.36
CA LEU A 17 -7.52 7.97 -0.81
C LEU A 17 -8.33 7.41 -1.99
N ASP A 18 -9.04 8.27 -2.72
CA ASP A 18 -9.79 7.89 -3.94
C ASP A 18 -8.89 7.29 -5.06
N GLY A 19 -7.61 7.64 -5.03
CA GLY A 19 -6.57 7.12 -5.90
C GLY A 19 -5.83 5.89 -5.35
N GLY A 20 -6.21 5.42 -4.17
CA GLY A 20 -5.53 4.40 -3.38
C GLY A 20 -5.36 3.06 -4.07
N ALA A 21 -6.48 2.42 -4.41
CA ALA A 21 -6.51 1.14 -5.11
C ALA A 21 -5.72 1.18 -6.43
N ALA A 22 -5.87 2.26 -7.20
CA ALA A 22 -5.10 2.46 -8.43
C ALA A 22 -3.59 2.59 -8.17
N THR A 23 -3.19 3.28 -7.10
CA THR A 23 -1.78 3.40 -6.69
C THR A 23 -1.22 2.05 -6.28
N VAL A 24 -1.98 1.28 -5.51
CA VAL A 24 -1.59 -0.08 -5.13
C VAL A 24 -1.47 -1.00 -6.34
N ALA A 25 -2.36 -0.89 -7.32
CA ALA A 25 -2.24 -1.66 -8.56
C ALA A 25 -0.91 -1.38 -9.29
N VAL A 26 -0.45 -0.11 -9.31
CA VAL A 26 0.86 0.25 -9.85
C VAL A 26 1.98 -0.37 -9.01
N LEU A 27 1.93 -0.24 -7.68
CA LEU A 27 2.97 -0.76 -6.77
C LEU A 27 3.06 -2.30 -6.78
N SER A 28 1.93 -3.01 -6.73
CA SER A 28 1.85 -4.48 -6.82
C SER A 28 2.40 -4.98 -8.15
N ARG A 29 2.14 -4.27 -9.26
CA ARG A 29 2.74 -4.60 -10.55
C ARG A 29 4.24 -4.27 -10.59
N ALA A 30 4.66 -3.16 -9.99
CA ALA A 30 6.07 -2.77 -9.92
C ALA A 30 6.92 -3.75 -9.11
N LEU A 31 6.38 -4.32 -8.02
CA LEU A 31 7.06 -5.37 -7.24
C LEU A 31 7.36 -6.64 -8.04
N ARG A 32 6.62 -6.88 -9.14
CA ARG A 32 6.74 -8.05 -10.02
C ARG A 32 7.58 -7.79 -11.27
N LEU A 33 8.19 -6.60 -11.37
CA LEU A 33 9.08 -6.29 -12.49
C LEU A 33 10.40 -7.05 -12.34
N ASP A 34 10.94 -7.49 -13.47
CA ASP A 34 12.30 -7.99 -13.58
C ASP A 34 13.12 -7.15 -14.57
N SER A 35 14.39 -7.50 -14.75
CA SER A 35 15.31 -6.79 -15.64
C SER A 35 14.85 -6.80 -17.10
N GLY A 36 14.09 -7.80 -17.54
CA GLY A 36 13.56 -7.91 -18.89
C GLY A 36 12.44 -6.91 -19.19
N ASP A 37 11.75 -6.42 -18.15
CA ASP A 37 10.64 -5.47 -18.30
C ASP A 37 11.11 -4.02 -18.46
N LEU A 38 12.29 -3.68 -17.91
CA LEU A 38 12.77 -2.29 -17.85
C LEU A 38 12.89 -1.61 -19.22
N PRO A 39 13.41 -2.26 -20.29
CA PRO A 39 13.50 -1.63 -21.61
C PRO A 39 12.14 -1.22 -22.19
N ALA A 40 11.08 -2.01 -21.92
CA ALA A 40 9.74 -1.68 -22.40
C ALA A 40 9.20 -0.43 -21.70
N LEU A 41 9.42 -0.29 -20.39
CA LEU A 41 9.03 0.90 -19.63
C LEU A 41 9.90 2.12 -19.98
N ALA A 42 11.22 1.97 -20.06
CA ALA A 42 12.17 3.07 -20.28
C ALA A 42 11.90 3.83 -21.58
N ARG A 43 11.48 3.13 -22.64
CA ARG A 43 11.11 3.73 -23.94
C ARG A 43 9.80 4.53 -23.90
N ARG A 44 9.04 4.44 -22.81
CA ARG A 44 7.76 5.14 -22.62
C ARG A 44 7.89 6.41 -21.76
N LEU A 45 9.10 6.72 -21.28
CA LEU A 45 9.35 7.98 -20.58
C LEU A 45 9.18 9.15 -21.55
N PRO A 46 8.36 10.16 -21.23
CA PRO A 46 8.23 11.36 -22.06
C PRO A 46 9.54 12.18 -22.04
N ASP A 47 9.68 13.07 -23.02
CA ASP A 47 10.80 14.01 -23.09
C ASP A 47 10.91 14.85 -21.81
N ASP A 48 12.14 15.17 -21.39
CA ASP A 48 12.41 15.84 -20.12
C ASP A 48 11.67 17.18 -19.96
N GLY A 49 11.57 17.97 -21.04
CA GLY A 49 10.83 19.24 -21.01
C GLY A 49 9.33 19.04 -20.79
N VAL A 50 8.75 18.00 -21.38
CA VAL A 50 7.35 17.62 -21.16
C VAL A 50 7.17 17.12 -19.73
N ARG A 51 8.06 16.25 -19.26
CA ARG A 51 8.00 15.67 -17.92
C ARG A 51 8.15 16.73 -16.83
N ALA A 52 9.10 17.66 -16.98
CA ALA A 52 9.31 18.75 -16.03
C ALA A 52 8.05 19.61 -15.85
N GLN A 53 7.33 19.91 -16.95
CA GLN A 53 6.07 20.66 -16.87
C GLN A 53 4.98 19.89 -16.11
N LEU A 54 4.89 18.57 -16.31
CA LEU A 54 3.93 17.74 -15.57
C LEU A 54 4.27 17.65 -14.08
N TRP A 55 5.56 17.68 -13.73
CA TRP A 55 6.02 17.63 -12.34
C TRP A 55 5.81 18.95 -11.59
N GLN A 56 5.73 20.09 -12.29
CA GLN A 56 5.29 21.34 -11.66
C GLN A 56 3.86 21.25 -11.11
N ASP A 57 2.96 20.57 -11.83
CA ASP A 57 1.60 20.33 -11.35
C ASP A 57 1.58 19.37 -10.15
N ILE A 58 2.49 18.39 -10.12
CA ILE A 58 2.69 17.53 -8.94
C ILE A 58 3.10 18.38 -7.75
N ASP A 59 4.12 19.23 -7.89
CA ASP A 59 4.60 20.08 -6.80
C ASP A 59 3.48 20.99 -6.27
N ALA A 60 2.68 21.58 -7.16
CA ALA A 60 1.52 22.38 -6.78
C ALA A 60 0.46 21.55 -6.04
N ALA A 61 0.15 20.34 -6.51
CA ALA A 61 -0.82 19.44 -5.87
C ALA A 61 -0.34 18.94 -4.49
N ILE A 62 0.96 18.72 -4.29
CA ILE A 62 1.52 18.34 -2.99
C ILE A 62 1.26 19.42 -1.93
N VAL A 63 1.37 20.70 -2.30
CA VAL A 63 1.10 21.83 -1.39
C VAL A 63 -0.38 21.85 -0.94
N LEU A 64 -1.29 21.39 -1.79
CA LEU A 64 -2.73 21.37 -1.53
C LEU A 64 -3.19 20.16 -0.68
N GLN A 65 -2.30 19.21 -0.38
CA GLN A 65 -2.70 18.02 0.36
C GLN A 65 -3.24 18.38 1.76
N PRO A 66 -4.31 17.70 2.20
CA PRO A 66 -4.75 17.79 3.59
C PRO A 66 -3.62 17.39 4.53
N THR A 67 -3.36 18.21 5.54
CA THR A 67 -2.42 17.88 6.61
C THR A 67 -3.12 18.10 7.95
N VAL A 68 -2.68 17.39 8.98
CA VAL A 68 -3.16 17.58 10.36
C VAL A 68 -2.81 18.96 10.95
N ARG A 69 -2.07 19.80 10.23
CA ARG A 69 -1.80 21.19 10.62
C ARG A 69 -3.10 21.99 10.52
N GLY A 70 -3.48 22.67 11.60
CA GLY A 70 -4.74 23.41 11.67
C GLY A 70 -5.92 22.62 12.25
N LEU A 71 -5.71 21.39 12.73
CA LEU A 71 -6.72 20.64 13.51
C LEU A 71 -7.34 21.47 14.64
N ALA A 72 -6.51 22.23 15.36
CA ALA A 72 -6.95 23.06 16.48
C ALA A 72 -7.90 24.21 16.09
N SER A 73 -7.96 24.58 14.79
CA SER A 73 -8.87 25.60 14.28
C SER A 73 -10.16 25.04 13.67
N GLN A 74 -10.34 23.72 13.64
CA GLN A 74 -11.55 23.07 13.12
C GLN A 74 -12.56 22.79 14.23
N ASN A 75 -13.84 22.70 13.87
CA ASN A 75 -14.84 22.08 14.75
C ASN A 75 -14.63 20.55 14.78
N ALA A 76 -15.31 19.83 15.68
CA ALA A 76 -15.10 18.39 15.87
C ALA A 76 -15.35 17.57 14.59
N GLU A 77 -16.38 17.92 13.81
CA GLU A 77 -16.73 17.26 12.56
C GLU A 77 -15.66 17.49 11.47
N GLY A 78 -15.21 18.73 11.29
CA GLY A 78 -14.14 19.08 10.35
C GLY A 78 -12.78 18.49 10.75
N ALA A 79 -12.50 18.39 12.06
CA ALA A 79 -11.31 17.72 12.58
C ALA A 79 -11.33 16.22 12.28
N LEU A 80 -12.48 15.56 12.47
CA LEU A 80 -12.66 14.14 12.17
C LEU A 80 -12.50 13.86 10.67
N ALA A 81 -13.19 14.63 9.82
CA ALA A 81 -13.07 14.49 8.36
C ALA A 81 -11.64 14.71 7.85
N LEU A 82 -10.89 15.62 8.50
CA LEU A 82 -9.47 15.82 8.20
C LEU A 82 -8.61 14.64 8.64
N LEU A 83 -8.84 14.08 9.84
CA LEU A 83 -8.10 12.90 10.33
C LEU A 83 -8.36 11.65 9.48
N GLU A 84 -9.58 11.48 8.99
CA GLU A 84 -9.96 10.36 8.13
C GLU A 84 -9.23 10.39 6.79
N ARG A 85 -8.87 11.58 6.27
CA ARG A 85 -8.30 11.76 4.93
C ARG A 85 -6.85 12.20 4.89
N ALA A 86 -6.30 12.76 5.96
CA ALA A 86 -4.90 13.18 5.99
C ALA A 86 -3.99 11.94 5.97
N PRO A 87 -3.08 11.82 4.99
CA PRO A 87 -2.11 10.73 4.97
C PRO A 87 -1.10 10.91 6.11
N ILE A 88 -0.62 9.80 6.64
CA ILE A 88 0.48 9.75 7.61
C ILE A 88 1.82 10.00 6.90
N GLY A 89 1.99 9.45 5.70
CA GLY A 89 3.19 9.64 4.88
C GLY A 89 3.14 10.85 3.96
N THR A 90 4.22 11.03 3.20
CA THR A 90 4.37 12.12 2.23
C THR A 90 4.60 11.56 0.83
N PRO A 91 4.25 12.32 -0.22
CA PRO A 91 4.63 12.02 -1.60
C PRO A 91 6.11 11.68 -1.79
N ASP A 92 7.01 12.46 -1.16
CA ASP A 92 8.45 12.19 -1.22
C ASP A 92 8.83 10.86 -0.60
N ALA A 93 8.22 10.50 0.53
CA ALA A 93 8.45 9.20 1.15
C ALA A 93 7.94 8.06 0.25
N LEU A 94 6.86 8.28 -0.51
CA LEU A 94 6.31 7.28 -1.42
C LEU A 94 7.26 7.08 -2.61
N LEU A 95 7.74 8.17 -3.20
CA LEU A 95 8.74 8.12 -4.25
C LEU A 95 10.06 7.48 -3.76
N HIS A 96 10.46 7.76 -2.52
CA HIS A 96 11.61 7.11 -1.90
C HIS A 96 11.42 5.60 -1.79
N CYS A 97 10.27 5.14 -1.29
CA CYS A 97 9.90 3.72 -1.18
C CYS A 97 9.91 3.04 -2.57
N VAL A 98 9.34 3.67 -3.60
CA VAL A 98 9.37 3.13 -4.96
C VAL A 98 10.80 2.92 -5.45
N ARG A 99 11.68 3.91 -5.26
CA ARG A 99 13.06 3.87 -5.77
C ARG A 99 13.98 2.95 -4.97
N ASN A 100 13.83 2.93 -3.65
CA ASN A 100 14.81 2.32 -2.75
C ASN A 100 14.36 1.00 -2.13
N ASP A 101 13.07 0.66 -2.24
CA ASP A 101 12.54 -0.58 -1.70
C ASP A 101 11.90 -1.43 -2.81
N VAL A 102 11.01 -0.85 -3.63
CA VAL A 102 10.31 -1.59 -4.72
C VAL A 102 11.25 -1.89 -5.89
N LEU A 103 12.11 -0.96 -6.25
CA LEU A 103 13.07 -1.08 -7.35
C LEU A 103 14.52 -1.11 -6.86
N ASP A 104 14.73 -1.50 -5.60
CA ASP A 104 16.05 -1.56 -4.97
C ASP A 104 17.07 -2.40 -5.75
N TRP A 105 16.61 -3.52 -6.34
CA TRP A 105 17.38 -4.46 -7.16
C TRP A 105 17.95 -3.85 -8.45
N THR A 106 17.45 -2.69 -8.87
CA THR A 106 17.96 -1.99 -10.06
C THR A 106 19.21 -1.15 -9.78
N TRP A 107 19.58 -1.01 -8.51
CA TRP A 107 20.76 -0.27 -8.09
C TRP A 107 21.95 -1.21 -7.88
N HIS A 108 23.13 -0.75 -8.27
CA HIS A 108 24.40 -1.44 -7.99
C HIS A 108 25.40 -0.46 -7.35
N ARG A 109 26.50 -1.00 -6.82
CA ARG A 109 27.59 -0.19 -6.26
C ARG A 109 28.75 -0.15 -7.25
N GLU A 110 29.15 1.05 -7.63
CA GLU A 110 30.35 1.34 -8.43
C GLU A 110 31.20 2.34 -7.64
N ASP A 111 32.45 2.00 -7.33
CA ASP A 111 33.37 2.81 -6.52
C ASP A 111 32.78 3.33 -5.18
N GLY A 112 31.94 2.52 -4.55
CA GLY A 112 31.28 2.87 -3.28
C GLY A 112 30.05 3.77 -3.42
N VAL A 113 29.70 4.20 -4.64
CA VAL A 113 28.51 5.01 -4.96
C VAL A 113 27.39 4.09 -5.45
N ARG A 114 26.15 4.34 -5.01
CA ARG A 114 24.97 3.68 -5.58
C ARG A 114 24.63 4.33 -6.91
N VAL A 115 24.66 3.54 -7.97
CA VAL A 115 24.35 3.96 -9.33
C VAL A 115 23.26 3.06 -9.92
N GLN A 116 22.54 3.61 -10.87
CA GLN A 116 21.49 2.94 -11.63
C GLN A 116 21.78 3.20 -13.11
N ASP A 117 21.65 2.18 -13.96
CA ASP A 117 21.83 2.37 -15.40
C ASP A 117 20.70 3.24 -16.00
N ASP A 118 20.93 3.81 -17.18
CA ASP A 118 19.99 4.74 -17.82
C ASP A 118 18.61 4.09 -18.07
N VAL A 119 18.59 2.81 -18.47
CA VAL A 119 17.33 2.10 -18.75
C VAL A 119 16.52 1.94 -17.48
N ALA A 120 17.15 1.51 -16.39
CA ALA A 120 16.54 1.36 -15.09
C ALA A 120 16.08 2.70 -14.50
N ALA A 121 16.88 3.77 -14.64
CA ALA A 121 16.51 5.11 -14.19
C ALA A 121 15.28 5.66 -14.92
N ARG A 122 15.21 5.44 -16.24
CA ARG A 122 14.06 5.84 -17.06
C ARG A 122 12.82 5.01 -16.74
N ALA A 123 12.95 3.68 -16.60
CA ALA A 123 11.85 2.81 -16.21
C ALA A 123 11.30 3.18 -14.82
N THR A 124 12.19 3.43 -13.85
CA THR A 124 11.86 3.91 -12.51
C THR A 124 11.06 5.21 -12.57
N SER A 125 11.47 6.15 -13.44
CA SER A 125 10.78 7.42 -13.63
C SER A 125 9.35 7.24 -14.16
N VAL A 126 9.12 6.28 -15.07
CA VAL A 126 7.76 5.93 -15.54
C VAL A 126 6.89 5.36 -14.41
N VAL A 127 7.46 4.51 -13.55
CA VAL A 127 6.73 3.99 -12.37
C VAL A 127 6.38 5.13 -11.42
N CYS A 128 7.32 6.02 -11.13
CA CYS A 128 7.08 7.20 -10.30
C CYS A 128 5.98 8.11 -10.87
N ASP A 129 5.99 8.37 -12.18
CA ASP A 129 4.96 9.19 -12.84
C ASP A 129 3.56 8.57 -12.66
N ALA A 130 3.44 7.25 -12.85
CA ALA A 130 2.16 6.54 -12.66
C ALA A 130 1.70 6.53 -11.20
N VAL A 131 2.61 6.29 -10.25
CA VAL A 131 2.32 6.34 -8.81
C VAL A 131 1.81 7.73 -8.42
N MET A 132 2.44 8.81 -8.88
CA MET A 132 2.00 10.17 -8.57
C MET A 132 0.67 10.51 -9.24
N ALA A 133 0.45 10.06 -10.48
CA ALA A 133 -0.81 10.25 -11.20
C ALA A 133 -2.01 9.64 -10.46
N THR A 134 -1.82 8.47 -9.83
CA THR A 134 -2.86 7.80 -9.07
C THR A 134 -2.94 8.33 -7.63
N TYR A 135 -1.81 8.54 -6.95
CA TYR A 135 -1.79 8.97 -5.55
C TYR A 135 -2.41 10.37 -5.37
N LEU A 136 -2.11 11.30 -6.28
CA LEU A 136 -2.64 12.67 -6.27
C LEU A 136 -3.89 12.82 -7.15
N ARG A 137 -4.63 11.74 -7.43
CA ARG A 137 -5.70 11.71 -8.43
C ARG A 137 -6.72 12.84 -8.30
N GLU A 138 -7.10 13.19 -7.08
CA GLU A 138 -8.10 14.23 -6.80
C GLU A 138 -7.55 15.66 -6.92
N LEU A 139 -6.23 15.82 -6.78
CA LEU A 139 -5.56 17.12 -6.73
C LEU A 139 -4.93 17.51 -8.07
N LEU A 140 -4.60 16.52 -8.91
CA LEU A 140 -4.01 16.77 -10.22
C LEU A 140 -5.07 17.12 -11.27
N PRO A 141 -4.78 18.07 -12.18
CA PRO A 141 -5.58 18.25 -13.38
C PRO A 141 -5.72 16.94 -14.16
N ALA A 142 -6.94 16.67 -14.67
CA ALA A 142 -7.24 15.41 -15.35
C ALA A 142 -6.33 15.14 -16.56
N ASP A 143 -5.89 16.19 -17.25
CA ASP A 143 -4.96 16.07 -18.37
C ASP A 143 -3.55 15.64 -17.93
N THR A 144 -2.99 16.33 -16.93
CA THR A 144 -1.71 15.99 -16.32
C THR A 144 -1.69 14.55 -15.83
N ARG A 145 -2.75 14.13 -15.12
CA ARG A 145 -2.92 12.75 -14.65
C ARG A 145 -2.86 11.73 -15.79
N ARG A 146 -3.59 11.97 -16.89
CA ARG A 146 -3.57 11.07 -18.06
C ARG A 146 -2.19 10.99 -18.70
N ARG A 147 -1.51 12.14 -18.83
CA ARG A 147 -0.18 12.24 -19.46
C ARG A 147 0.91 11.59 -18.61
N LEU A 148 0.83 11.69 -17.28
CA LEU A 148 1.74 10.96 -16.38
C LEU A 148 1.50 9.44 -16.43
N ALA A 149 0.25 8.99 -16.51
CA ALA A 149 -0.10 7.57 -16.52
C ALA A 149 0.14 6.87 -17.88
N VAL A 150 0.18 7.60 -19.00
CA VAL A 150 0.18 6.99 -20.34
C VAL A 150 1.39 6.09 -20.58
N GLY A 151 2.57 6.47 -20.10
CA GLY A 151 3.79 5.69 -20.30
C GLY A 151 3.71 4.32 -19.61
N TRP A 152 3.21 4.31 -18.39
CA TRP A 152 2.96 3.09 -17.62
C TRP A 152 1.89 2.21 -18.26
N LEU A 153 0.75 2.77 -18.65
CA LEU A 153 -0.33 2.01 -19.29
C LEU A 153 0.07 1.42 -20.64
N ALA A 154 0.89 2.14 -21.42
CA ALA A 154 1.41 1.63 -22.68
C ALA A 154 2.47 0.54 -22.45
N GLY A 155 3.43 0.77 -21.55
CA GLY A 155 4.51 -0.17 -21.29
C GLY A 155 4.02 -1.47 -20.67
N THR A 156 3.09 -1.42 -19.71
CA THR A 156 2.56 -2.61 -19.03
C THR A 156 1.85 -3.60 -19.94
N ARG A 157 1.33 -3.16 -21.11
CA ARG A 157 0.72 -4.03 -22.12
C ARG A 157 1.73 -4.95 -22.82
N GLU A 158 3.00 -4.60 -22.79
CA GLU A 158 4.09 -5.40 -23.38
C GLU A 158 4.71 -6.37 -22.36
N LEU A 159 4.35 -6.25 -21.08
CA LEU A 159 4.98 -7.00 -20.00
C LEU A 159 4.25 -8.32 -19.74
N THR A 160 5.02 -9.35 -19.41
CA THR A 160 4.49 -10.64 -18.97
C THR A 160 3.68 -10.47 -17.69
N ASP A 161 2.45 -10.96 -17.64
CA ASP A 161 1.70 -11.01 -16.39
C ASP A 161 2.26 -12.12 -15.49
N ARG A 162 2.79 -11.73 -14.32
CA ARG A 162 3.38 -12.65 -13.35
C ARG A 162 2.45 -12.70 -12.13
N PRO A 163 2.24 -13.86 -11.49
CA PRO A 163 1.41 -13.92 -10.29
C PRO A 163 1.98 -13.06 -9.16
N VAL A 164 1.12 -12.61 -8.26
CA VAL A 164 1.54 -11.91 -7.04
C VAL A 164 2.16 -12.92 -6.10
N ASP A 165 3.35 -12.60 -5.58
CA ASP A 165 4.02 -13.39 -4.56
C ASP A 165 3.77 -12.75 -3.19
N THR A 166 2.97 -13.42 -2.36
CA THR A 166 2.72 -13.01 -0.97
C THR A 166 3.42 -13.95 0.03
N GLY A 167 4.42 -14.71 -0.45
CA GLY A 167 5.27 -15.58 0.35
C GLY A 167 4.70 -16.98 0.59
N PRO A 168 5.31 -17.75 1.52
CA PRO A 168 4.95 -19.16 1.74
C PRO A 168 3.49 -19.41 2.11
N GLN A 169 2.84 -18.43 2.72
CA GLN A 169 1.44 -18.50 3.17
C GLN A 169 0.47 -17.88 2.15
N HIS A 170 0.82 -17.93 0.87
CA HIS A 170 0.08 -17.28 -0.21
C HIS A 170 -1.41 -17.62 -0.22
N GLU A 171 -1.74 -18.91 -0.17
CA GLU A 171 -3.13 -19.35 -0.23
C GLU A 171 -3.97 -18.82 0.94
N ALA A 172 -3.41 -18.80 2.15
CA ALA A 172 -4.12 -18.30 3.34
C ALA A 172 -4.38 -16.79 3.24
N VAL A 173 -3.36 -16.02 2.83
CA VAL A 173 -3.48 -14.57 2.61
C VAL A 173 -4.51 -14.26 1.53
N MET A 174 -4.42 -14.92 0.38
CA MET A 174 -5.35 -14.67 -0.74
C MET A 174 -6.77 -15.16 -0.43
N ALA A 175 -6.93 -16.22 0.37
CA ALA A 175 -8.25 -16.66 0.85
C ALA A 175 -8.91 -15.62 1.75
N LEU A 176 -8.13 -15.00 2.66
CA LEU A 176 -8.62 -13.88 3.47
C LEU A 176 -9.03 -12.68 2.60
N CYS A 177 -8.19 -12.28 1.62
CA CYS A 177 -8.51 -11.17 0.73
C CYS A 177 -9.80 -11.42 -0.07
N ARG A 178 -9.97 -12.60 -0.67
CA ARG A 178 -11.21 -12.99 -1.38
C ARG A 178 -12.44 -12.99 -0.46
N ARG A 179 -12.27 -13.39 0.81
CA ARG A 179 -13.37 -13.33 1.78
C ARG A 179 -13.74 -11.89 2.13
N ILE A 180 -12.77 -10.99 2.20
CA ILE A 180 -13.00 -9.56 2.45
C ILE A 180 -13.76 -8.93 1.28
N GLU A 181 -13.41 -9.24 0.04
CA GLU A 181 -14.12 -8.75 -1.16
C GLU A 181 -15.62 -9.11 -1.19
N THR A 182 -16.01 -10.14 -0.45
CA THR A 182 -17.40 -10.64 -0.40
C THR A 182 -18.12 -10.27 0.89
N LEU A 183 -17.61 -9.29 1.65
CA LEU A 183 -18.27 -8.84 2.88
C LEU A 183 -19.63 -8.21 2.59
N SER A 184 -20.60 -8.59 3.42
CA SER A 184 -21.88 -7.89 3.47
C SER A 184 -21.77 -6.62 4.32
N ALA A 185 -22.71 -5.69 4.19
CA ALA A 185 -22.81 -4.52 5.07
C ALA A 185 -22.86 -4.92 6.55
N ALA A 186 -23.58 -6.01 6.88
CA ALA A 186 -23.64 -6.53 8.24
C ALA A 186 -22.29 -7.10 8.72
N ASP A 187 -21.44 -7.60 7.82
CA ASP A 187 -20.09 -8.03 8.19
C ASP A 187 -19.20 -6.82 8.51
N VAL A 188 -19.32 -5.75 7.72
CA VAL A 188 -18.61 -4.49 7.95
C VAL A 188 -19.01 -3.88 9.30
N ASP A 189 -20.32 -3.80 9.59
CA ASP A 189 -20.82 -3.31 10.89
C ASP A 189 -20.25 -4.11 12.07
N ARG A 190 -20.16 -5.44 11.92
CA ARG A 190 -19.57 -6.32 12.94
C ARG A 190 -18.07 -6.07 13.12
N LEU A 191 -17.33 -5.87 12.03
CA LEU A 191 -15.90 -5.51 12.08
C LEU A 191 -15.68 -4.15 12.74
N SER A 192 -16.47 -3.14 12.38
CA SER A 192 -16.38 -1.80 12.98
C SER A 192 -16.68 -1.83 14.47
N GLY A 193 -17.75 -2.51 14.87
CA GLY A 193 -18.08 -2.68 16.29
C GLY A 193 -16.98 -3.43 17.07
N LEU A 194 -16.27 -4.35 16.41
CA LEU A 194 -15.17 -5.06 17.03
C LEU A 194 -13.89 -4.22 17.15
N ALA A 195 -13.59 -3.39 16.13
CA ALA A 195 -12.50 -2.43 16.19
C ALA A 195 -12.68 -1.47 17.37
N GLU A 196 -13.91 -1.01 17.61
CA GLU A 196 -14.24 -0.16 18.75
C GLU A 196 -14.02 -0.88 20.08
N ARG A 197 -14.54 -2.10 20.22
CA ARG A 197 -14.41 -2.89 21.47
C ARG A 197 -12.97 -3.25 21.82
N ASN A 198 -12.11 -3.43 20.82
CA ASN A 198 -10.69 -3.79 21.03
C ASN A 198 -9.79 -2.57 21.30
N ARG A 199 -10.30 -1.33 21.15
CA ARG A 199 -9.52 -0.11 21.39
C ARG A 199 -8.89 -0.02 22.80
N PRO A 200 -9.52 -0.45 23.89
CA PRO A 200 -8.88 -0.48 25.22
C PRO A 200 -7.69 -1.46 25.32
N GLY A 201 -7.64 -2.49 24.46
CA GLY A 201 -6.59 -3.53 24.43
C GLY A 201 -5.38 -3.21 23.52
N THR A 202 -5.26 -1.97 23.04
CA THR A 202 -4.27 -1.60 22.00
C THR A 202 -2.81 -1.96 22.37
N ALA A 203 -2.46 -1.97 23.66
CA ALA A 203 -1.10 -2.26 24.12
C ALA A 203 -0.67 -3.72 23.90
N SER A 204 -1.58 -4.69 24.07
CA SER A 204 -1.24 -6.10 23.78
C SER A 204 -1.20 -6.33 22.27
N TRP A 205 -2.13 -5.73 21.53
CA TRP A 205 -2.19 -5.86 20.07
C TRP A 205 -0.94 -5.30 19.38
N SER A 206 -0.45 -4.14 19.83
CA SER A 206 0.77 -3.55 19.27
C SER A 206 2.01 -4.42 19.48
N GLN A 207 2.11 -5.14 20.60
CA GLN A 207 3.18 -6.11 20.83
C GLN A 207 3.10 -7.28 19.85
N ALA A 208 1.90 -7.80 19.60
CA ALA A 208 1.71 -8.90 18.65
C ALA A 208 2.04 -8.47 17.21
N VAL A 209 1.59 -7.28 16.78
CA VAL A 209 1.98 -6.72 15.47
C VAL A 209 3.49 -6.52 15.38
N HIS A 210 4.12 -6.00 16.44
CA HIS A 210 5.58 -5.83 16.48
C HIS A 210 6.32 -7.16 16.31
N ALA A 211 5.88 -8.22 16.98
CA ALA A 211 6.45 -9.56 16.84
C ALA A 211 6.30 -10.10 15.40
N ALA A 212 5.12 -9.94 14.80
CA ALA A 212 4.89 -10.29 13.39
C ALA A 212 5.79 -9.49 12.44
N SER A 213 5.95 -8.18 12.66
CA SER A 213 6.86 -7.34 11.86
C SER A 213 8.31 -7.76 11.99
N TRP A 214 8.75 -8.14 13.19
CA TRP A 214 10.09 -8.71 13.38
C TRP A 214 10.26 -10.02 12.62
N ALA A 215 9.29 -10.94 12.71
CA ALA A 215 9.33 -12.20 11.99
C ALA A 215 9.40 -11.99 10.46
N VAL A 216 8.64 -11.02 9.91
CA VAL A 216 8.71 -10.65 8.49
C VAL A 216 10.12 -10.18 8.11
N HIS A 217 10.72 -9.32 8.93
CA HIS A 217 12.03 -8.76 8.66
C HIS A 217 13.14 -9.82 8.75
N THR A 218 13.16 -10.62 9.81
CA THR A 218 14.23 -11.61 10.05
C THR A 218 14.14 -12.84 9.14
N SER A 219 12.98 -13.09 8.53
CA SER A 219 12.78 -14.17 7.56
C SER A 219 12.91 -13.73 6.10
N ASP A 220 13.34 -12.48 5.84
CA ASP A 220 13.49 -11.90 4.50
C ASP A 220 12.19 -11.90 3.68
N ARG A 221 11.04 -11.72 4.35
CA ARG A 221 9.70 -11.72 3.72
C ARG A 221 9.12 -10.33 3.51
N VAL A 222 9.93 -9.28 3.62
CA VAL A 222 9.46 -7.87 3.55
C VAL A 222 8.68 -7.59 2.25
N ARG A 223 9.22 -8.03 1.10
CA ARG A 223 8.56 -7.85 -0.21
C ARG A 223 7.23 -8.61 -0.31
N ALA A 224 7.22 -9.86 0.11
CA ALA A 224 6.03 -10.71 0.14
C ALA A 224 4.93 -10.15 1.07
N ALA A 225 5.33 -9.70 2.27
CA ALA A 225 4.41 -9.08 3.21
C ALA A 225 3.84 -7.75 2.69
N ALA A 226 4.65 -6.95 1.98
CA ALA A 226 4.16 -5.74 1.35
C ALA A 226 3.17 -6.04 0.22
N ALA A 227 3.45 -7.04 -0.62
CA ALA A 227 2.50 -7.51 -1.63
C ALA A 227 1.19 -7.99 -1.01
N ALA A 228 1.23 -8.72 0.12
CA ALA A 228 0.04 -9.12 0.86
C ALA A 228 -0.80 -7.92 1.35
N GLN A 229 -0.15 -6.88 1.88
CA GLN A 229 -0.85 -5.65 2.29
C GLN A 229 -1.44 -4.90 1.09
N PHE A 230 -0.81 -4.97 -0.08
CA PHE A 230 -1.35 -4.41 -1.32
C PHE A 230 -2.59 -5.15 -1.81
N GLU A 231 -2.59 -6.48 -1.81
CA GLU A 231 -3.80 -7.26 -2.09
C GLU A 231 -4.93 -6.95 -1.09
N LEU A 232 -4.58 -6.71 0.19
CA LEU A 232 -5.56 -6.27 1.18
C LEU A 232 -6.20 -4.91 0.85
N VAL A 233 -5.42 -3.93 0.38
CA VAL A 233 -5.98 -2.62 -0.05
C VAL A 233 -7.00 -2.82 -1.16
N GLN A 234 -6.68 -3.67 -2.15
CA GLN A 234 -7.58 -3.99 -3.25
C GLN A 234 -8.86 -4.68 -2.76
N ALA A 235 -8.73 -5.63 -1.83
CA ALA A 235 -9.87 -6.34 -1.26
C ALA A 235 -10.80 -5.42 -0.45
N VAL A 236 -10.22 -4.52 0.37
CA VAL A 236 -10.97 -3.52 1.15
C VAL A 236 -11.70 -2.53 0.24
N ASP A 237 -11.08 -2.12 -0.86
CA ASP A 237 -11.70 -1.25 -1.86
C ASP A 237 -12.84 -1.97 -2.61
N GLY A 238 -12.59 -3.19 -3.07
CA GLY A 238 -13.57 -4.03 -3.77
C GLY A 238 -14.79 -4.37 -2.90
N ALA A 239 -14.60 -4.53 -1.60
CA ALA A 239 -15.67 -4.72 -0.62
C ALA A 239 -16.49 -3.46 -0.33
N GLY A 240 -16.03 -2.28 -0.79
CA GLY A 240 -16.72 -1.01 -0.57
C GLY A 240 -16.80 -0.58 0.90
N ILE A 241 -15.86 -1.01 1.75
CA ILE A 241 -15.85 -0.63 3.17
C ILE A 241 -15.79 0.91 3.27
N PRO A 242 -16.63 1.60 4.06
CA PRO A 242 -16.58 3.06 4.13
C PRO A 242 -15.26 3.60 4.69
N VAL A 243 -14.81 4.77 4.22
CA VAL A 243 -13.54 5.39 4.66
C VAL A 243 -13.51 5.63 6.17
N ALA A 244 -14.64 6.02 6.77
CA ALA A 244 -14.76 6.20 8.21
C ALA A 244 -14.48 4.91 8.98
N ASP A 245 -14.97 3.76 8.50
CA ASP A 245 -14.71 2.45 9.11
C ASP A 245 -13.25 2.01 8.94
N ARG A 246 -12.69 2.23 7.73
CA ARG A 246 -11.26 1.98 7.45
C ARG A 246 -10.38 2.76 8.44
N ALA A 247 -10.62 4.06 8.59
CA ALA A 247 -9.92 4.96 9.50
C ALA A 247 -10.21 4.67 10.99
N GLY A 248 -11.42 4.20 11.30
CA GLY A 248 -11.91 3.89 12.65
C GLY A 248 -11.27 2.66 13.29
N GLY A 249 -10.56 1.83 12.51
CA GLY A 249 -9.76 0.72 12.99
C GLY A 249 -9.95 -0.59 12.25
N VAL A 250 -10.91 -0.68 11.31
CA VAL A 250 -11.11 -1.89 10.49
C VAL A 250 -9.84 -2.24 9.72
N TRP A 251 -9.14 -1.24 9.15
CA TRP A 251 -7.86 -1.48 8.49
C TRP A 251 -6.84 -2.14 9.44
N ASN A 252 -6.70 -1.64 10.67
CA ASN A 252 -5.72 -2.17 11.61
C ASN A 252 -5.98 -3.64 11.93
N LEU A 253 -7.25 -4.02 12.14
CA LEU A 253 -7.63 -5.42 12.36
C LEU A 253 -7.24 -6.30 11.16
N LEU A 254 -7.67 -5.92 9.96
CA LEU A 254 -7.44 -6.70 8.75
C LEU A 254 -5.94 -6.76 8.37
N SER A 255 -5.24 -5.65 8.49
CA SER A 255 -3.80 -5.55 8.21
C SER A 255 -2.99 -6.39 9.19
N GLY A 256 -3.34 -6.35 10.48
CA GLY A 256 -2.74 -7.20 11.51
C GLY A 256 -2.94 -8.68 11.22
N ALA A 257 -4.15 -9.09 10.80
CA ALA A 257 -4.43 -10.45 10.41
C ALA A 257 -3.63 -10.90 9.18
N VAL A 258 -3.56 -10.09 8.12
CA VAL A 258 -2.71 -10.37 6.95
C VAL A 258 -1.25 -10.48 7.35
N HIS A 259 -0.76 -9.59 8.20
CA HIS A 259 0.62 -9.61 8.66
C HIS A 259 0.92 -10.90 9.45
N ALA A 260 0.02 -11.31 10.34
CA ALA A 260 0.13 -12.59 11.06
C ALA A 260 0.16 -13.78 10.09
N LEU A 261 -0.76 -13.83 9.12
CA LEU A 261 -0.80 -14.90 8.12
C LEU A 261 0.49 -14.99 7.30
N THR A 262 1.13 -13.88 6.93
CA THR A 262 2.37 -13.93 6.12
C THR A 262 3.55 -14.64 6.80
N VAL A 263 3.50 -14.73 8.13
CA VAL A 263 4.55 -15.35 8.96
C VAL A 263 3.96 -16.36 9.95
N SER A 264 2.85 -17.00 9.59
CA SER A 264 2.15 -17.89 10.52
C SER A 264 2.95 -19.11 10.93
N ASP A 265 3.90 -19.55 10.10
CA ASP A 265 4.85 -20.61 10.40
C ASP A 265 5.95 -20.20 11.40
N LEU A 266 6.04 -18.90 11.74
CA LEU A 266 7.08 -18.34 12.62
C LEU A 266 6.53 -17.76 13.92
N LEU A 267 5.21 -17.62 14.03
CA LEU A 267 4.55 -17.06 15.21
C LEU A 267 4.04 -18.17 16.12
N ASP A 268 4.06 -17.93 17.43
CA ASP A 268 3.38 -18.81 18.37
C ASP A 268 1.84 -18.70 18.24
N ALA A 269 1.15 -19.74 18.69
CA ALA A 269 -0.30 -19.83 18.55
C ALA A 269 -1.06 -18.71 19.30
N ALA A 270 -0.52 -18.21 20.41
CA ALA A 270 -1.18 -17.17 21.20
C ALA A 270 -1.13 -15.81 20.48
N LEU A 271 0.01 -15.46 19.89
CA LEU A 271 0.16 -14.26 19.06
C LEU A 271 -0.70 -14.36 17.79
N MET A 272 -0.77 -15.56 17.20
CA MET A 272 -1.60 -15.81 16.03
C MET A 272 -3.09 -15.61 16.35
N GLU A 273 -3.57 -16.23 17.42
CA GLU A 273 -4.96 -16.08 17.90
C GLU A 273 -5.27 -14.61 18.18
N GLN A 274 -4.37 -13.90 18.85
CA GLN A 274 -4.59 -12.48 19.17
C GLN A 274 -4.76 -11.58 17.94
N LEU A 275 -4.05 -11.85 16.83
CA LEU A 275 -4.14 -11.06 15.60
C LEU A 275 -5.26 -11.53 14.66
N LEU A 276 -5.59 -12.82 14.66
CA LEU A 276 -6.58 -13.41 13.77
C LEU A 276 -7.99 -13.46 14.35
N ASP A 277 -8.15 -13.73 15.65
CA ASP A 277 -9.45 -13.95 16.30
C ASP A 277 -10.47 -12.82 16.04
N PRO A 278 -10.07 -11.54 16.01
CA PRO A 278 -11.01 -10.49 15.66
C PRO A 278 -11.59 -10.65 14.24
N CYS A 279 -10.78 -11.11 13.29
CA CYS A 279 -11.21 -11.32 11.92
C CYS A 279 -11.95 -12.64 11.75
N LEU A 280 -11.47 -13.73 12.36
CA LEU A 280 -12.04 -15.07 12.19
C LEU A 280 -13.45 -15.19 12.78
N SER A 281 -13.69 -14.57 13.94
CA SER A 281 -15.02 -14.56 14.58
C SER A 281 -16.11 -13.89 13.72
N VAL A 282 -15.75 -12.94 12.86
CA VAL A 282 -16.69 -12.25 11.95
C VAL A 282 -16.76 -12.92 10.58
N LEU A 283 -15.60 -13.32 10.04
CA LEU A 283 -15.45 -13.79 8.67
C LEU A 283 -15.76 -15.27 8.48
N GLY A 284 -15.74 -16.07 9.55
CA GLY A 284 -16.03 -17.51 9.51
C GLY A 284 -15.00 -18.32 8.74
N LEU A 285 -13.75 -17.85 8.68
CA LEU A 285 -12.65 -18.54 8.00
C LEU A 285 -12.09 -19.66 8.91
N PRO A 286 -11.71 -20.82 8.35
CA PRO A 286 -10.99 -21.83 9.11
C PRO A 286 -9.61 -21.28 9.50
N VAL A 287 -9.24 -21.44 10.78
CA VAL A 287 -7.87 -21.17 11.25
C VAL A 287 -6.95 -22.16 10.50
N PRO A 288 -5.87 -21.70 9.84
CA PRO A 288 -4.86 -22.62 9.32
C PRO A 288 -4.30 -23.45 10.47
N SER A 289 -4.48 -24.77 10.39
CA SER A 289 -3.94 -25.75 11.35
C SER A 289 -2.44 -25.96 11.18
#